data_AF-A0A7X7GJE5-F1
#
_entry.id   AF-A0A7X7GJE5-F1
#
_cell.length_a   1.000
_cell.length_b   1.000
_cell.length_c   1.000
_cell.angle_alpha   90.00
_cell.angle_beta   90.00
_cell.angle_gamma   90.00
#
_symmetry.space_group_name_H-M   'P 1'
#
loop_
_entity.id
_entity.type
_entity.pdbx_description
1 polymer ?
#
loop_
_entity_poly.entity_id
_entity_poly.type
_entity_poly.pdbx_seq_one_letter_code
_entity_poly.pdbx_strand_id
1 'polypeptide(L)'
;MPQFTRTRINLVRALAASALTVAVGGSLVACGSDDSTVSSTPETTAAEVTSQAPAEDGDKDQGEDGEETKAPVTKPGEAATAPPETPDSVPSDYPGPAEAPPVGEDGKKFLEGLKNEGITPAGDGMMALSTADYICQAKAAGKSDEDVMVFVTAMVGSEASAAGSEISPEEATAQAQTYVDTANAVYCQ
;
A
#
# COMPACT_ATOMS: atom_id res chain seq x y z
N MET A 1 15.11 41.50 -45.58
CA MET A 1 14.50 40.72 -46.67
C MET A 1 13.50 39.74 -46.07
N PRO A 2 12.30 39.59 -46.65
CA PRO A 2 11.14 38.96 -46.01
C PRO A 2 10.78 37.58 -46.59
N GLN A 3 9.89 36.87 -45.88
CA GLN A 3 9.03 35.74 -46.32
C GLN A 3 9.71 34.44 -46.80
N PHE A 4 9.15 33.22 -46.85
CA PHE A 4 7.83 32.59 -46.72
C PHE A 4 8.15 31.13 -46.26
N THR A 5 7.56 30.56 -45.20
CA THR A 5 6.26 29.86 -45.15
C THR A 5 6.25 28.39 -45.59
N ARG A 6 5.44 27.60 -44.85
CA ARG A 6 4.99 26.20 -45.03
C ARG A 6 6.01 25.16 -44.58
N THR A 7 5.67 24.29 -43.62
CA THR A 7 4.50 23.40 -43.76
C THR A 7 3.75 23.24 -42.43
N ARG A 8 2.49 23.67 -42.44
CA ARG A 8 1.45 23.32 -41.45
C ARG A 8 0.92 21.90 -41.79
N ILE A 9 0.07 21.41 -40.87
CA ILE A 9 -1.02 20.42 -41.06
C ILE A 9 -0.52 18.97 -41.18
N ASN A 10 -0.88 18.00 -40.32
CA ASN A 10 -2.18 17.54 -39.78
C ASN A 10 -1.84 16.54 -38.62
N LEU A 11 -2.65 16.20 -37.62
CA LEU A 11 -4.08 16.06 -37.57
C LEU A 11 -4.52 16.03 -36.10
N VAL A 12 -5.44 16.92 -35.76
CA VAL A 12 -6.28 16.87 -34.56
C VAL A 12 -7.05 15.56 -34.56
N ARG A 13 -7.07 14.85 -33.43
CA ARG A 13 -8.16 13.93 -33.10
C ARG A 13 -8.61 14.15 -31.66
N ALA A 14 -9.48 15.15 -31.53
CA ALA A 14 -10.50 15.18 -30.50
C ALA A 14 -11.49 14.03 -30.73
N LEU A 15 -11.93 13.39 -29.64
CA LEU A 15 -13.13 12.55 -29.44
C LEU A 15 -12.86 11.79 -28.11
N ALA A 16 -13.72 11.69 -27.11
CA ALA A 16 -15.03 12.26 -26.83
C ALA A 16 -15.26 12.04 -25.33
N ALA A 17 -15.99 12.94 -24.69
CA ALA A 17 -16.52 12.73 -23.35
C ALA A 17 -17.55 11.59 -23.37
N SER A 18 -17.46 10.66 -22.42
CA SER A 18 -18.57 9.81 -22.03
C SER A 18 -18.59 9.69 -20.51
N ALA A 19 -19.46 10.50 -19.90
CA ALA A 19 -19.93 10.28 -18.54
C ALA A 19 -20.80 9.02 -18.54
N LEU A 20 -20.46 8.04 -17.70
CA LEU A 20 -21.36 6.96 -17.33
C LEU A 20 -21.57 6.99 -15.81
N THR A 21 -22.72 7.52 -15.41
CA THR A 21 -23.30 7.35 -14.08
C THR A 21 -24.01 6.00 -14.03
N VAL A 22 -23.61 5.10 -13.13
CA VAL A 22 -24.45 3.99 -12.67
C VAL A 22 -24.50 4.01 -11.14
N ALA A 23 -25.72 4.11 -10.64
CA ALA A 23 -26.07 4.18 -9.24
C ALA A 23 -26.39 2.78 -8.67
N VAL A 24 -25.88 2.53 -7.46
CA VAL A 24 -26.46 1.79 -6.32
C VAL A 24 -26.90 0.32 -6.50
N GLY A 25 -26.43 -0.53 -5.58
CA GLY A 25 -27.25 -1.64 -5.04
C GLY A 25 -26.50 -2.94 -4.78
N GLY A 26 -26.38 -3.34 -3.52
CA GLY A 26 -25.56 -4.46 -3.06
C GLY A 26 -26.21 -5.85 -3.14
N SER A 27 -25.41 -6.85 -2.77
CA SER A 27 -25.82 -8.13 -2.15
C SER A 27 -24.56 -8.83 -1.63
N LEU A 28 -24.27 -8.66 -0.34
CA LEU A 28 -23.40 -9.56 0.41
C LEU A 28 -24.19 -10.86 0.63
N VAL A 29 -24.06 -11.80 -0.29
CA VAL A 29 -24.49 -13.19 -0.07
C VAL A 29 -23.27 -13.98 0.37
N ALA A 30 -23.32 -14.33 1.65
CA ALA A 30 -22.56 -15.33 2.39
C ALA A 30 -21.77 -16.38 1.56
N CYS A 31 -20.51 -16.53 1.90
CA CYS A 31 -19.90 -17.85 2.08
C CYS A 31 -18.98 -17.77 3.31
N GLY A 32 -19.53 -18.20 4.45
CA GLY A 32 -18.87 -18.16 5.75
C GLY A 32 -19.83 -18.61 6.86
N SER A 33 -20.52 -19.71 6.61
CA SER A 33 -21.21 -20.46 7.66
C SER A 33 -20.25 -21.55 8.15
N ASP A 34 -19.51 -21.26 9.22
CA ASP A 34 -18.84 -22.22 10.12
C ASP A 34 -18.44 -21.38 11.35
N ASP A 35 -19.30 -21.25 12.35
CA ASP A 35 -19.35 -22.13 13.53
C ASP A 35 -17.98 -22.30 14.20
N SER A 36 -17.65 -21.36 15.09
CA SER A 36 -16.74 -21.57 16.21
C SER A 36 -17.01 -20.51 17.26
N THR A 37 -18.21 -20.58 17.87
CA THR A 37 -18.39 -20.08 19.22
C THR A 37 -17.59 -20.98 20.15
N VAL A 38 -16.28 -20.72 20.28
CA VAL A 38 -15.58 -21.10 21.50
C VAL A 38 -16.16 -20.20 22.58
N SER A 39 -17.15 -20.77 23.25
CA SER A 39 -17.68 -20.28 24.51
C SER A 39 -16.53 -20.05 25.47
N SER A 40 -16.26 -18.79 25.77
CA SER A 40 -15.52 -18.37 26.95
C SER A 40 -16.26 -17.18 27.52
N THR A 41 -17.47 -17.45 28.01
CA THR A 41 -18.08 -16.62 29.04
C THR A 41 -17.19 -16.68 30.27
N PRO A 42 -16.54 -15.58 30.72
CA PRO A 42 -16.12 -15.51 32.10
C PRO A 42 -17.38 -15.56 32.96
N GLU A 43 -17.59 -16.66 33.68
CA GLU A 43 -18.44 -16.71 34.85
C GLU A 43 -17.88 -15.71 35.87
N THR A 44 -18.41 -14.48 35.88
CA THR A 44 -18.32 -13.64 37.08
C THR A 44 -19.44 -14.10 38.00
N THR A 45 -19.06 -14.92 38.97
CA THR A 45 -19.88 -15.37 40.10
C THR A 45 -20.74 -14.24 40.66
N ALA A 46 -22.06 -14.39 40.56
CA ALA A 46 -23.00 -13.61 41.36
C ALA A 46 -22.95 -14.11 42.81
N ALA A 47 -22.46 -13.27 43.73
CA ALA A 47 -22.79 -13.36 45.14
C ALA A 47 -23.93 -12.37 45.41
N GLU A 48 -25.07 -12.95 45.77
CA GLU A 48 -26.33 -12.36 46.22
C GLU A 48 -26.17 -11.45 47.45
N VAL A 49 -26.73 -10.22 47.44
CA VAL A 49 -27.53 -9.63 48.54
C VAL A 49 -28.50 -8.55 48.01
N THR A 50 -29.78 -8.91 48.00
CA THR A 50 -31.03 -8.15 48.19
C THR A 50 -30.98 -6.70 48.73
N SER A 51 -31.58 -5.73 48.01
CA SER A 51 -32.74 -4.92 48.49
C SER A 51 -33.07 -3.67 47.66
N GLN A 52 -34.36 -3.59 47.31
CA GLN A 52 -35.24 -2.40 47.32
C GLN A 52 -35.19 -1.37 46.18
N ALA A 53 -36.27 -1.35 45.39
CA ALA A 53 -36.81 -0.17 44.70
C ALA A 53 -37.65 0.68 45.69
N PRO A 54 -37.94 1.96 45.40
CA PRO A 54 -39.08 2.27 44.54
C PRO A 54 -38.87 3.40 43.52
N ALA A 55 -39.84 3.48 42.62
CA ALA A 55 -39.99 4.39 41.47
C ALA A 55 -40.02 5.88 41.81
N GLU A 56 -39.73 6.72 40.81
CA GLU A 56 -40.59 7.86 40.47
C GLU A 56 -40.41 8.34 39.03
N ASP A 57 -41.54 8.79 38.50
CA ASP A 57 -41.89 9.26 37.17
C ASP A 57 -41.22 10.62 36.85
N GLY A 58 -40.95 10.90 35.57
CA GLY A 58 -40.22 12.11 35.17
C GLY A 58 -40.24 12.39 33.68
N ASP A 59 -41.43 12.70 33.18
CA ASP A 59 -41.74 13.52 32.00
C ASP A 59 -40.61 14.46 31.52
N LYS A 60 -40.22 14.36 30.23
CA LYS A 60 -40.28 15.50 29.28
C LYS A 60 -39.87 15.18 27.84
N ASP A 61 -40.82 15.54 27.00
CA ASP A 61 -40.89 15.90 25.59
C ASP A 61 -39.70 16.71 24.99
N GLN A 62 -39.45 16.41 23.71
CA GLN A 62 -38.89 17.22 22.60
C GLN A 62 -37.47 17.81 22.66
N GLY A 63 -36.72 17.52 21.59
CA GLY A 63 -35.49 18.22 21.21
C GLY A 63 -34.83 17.54 20.01
N GLU A 64 -35.39 17.74 18.81
CA GLU A 64 -34.65 17.57 17.56
C GLU A 64 -33.46 18.52 17.56
N ASP A 65 -32.25 17.98 17.61
CA ASP A 65 -31.05 18.61 17.03
C ASP A 65 -30.12 17.46 16.61
N GLY A 66 -29.99 17.28 15.29
CA GLY A 66 -29.10 16.30 14.69
C GLY A 66 -27.65 16.68 14.97
N GLU A 67 -27.08 16.10 16.02
CA GLU A 67 -25.65 16.18 16.27
C GLU A 67 -24.95 15.11 15.42
N GLU A 68 -24.30 15.57 14.36
CA GLU A 68 -23.36 14.80 13.54
C GLU A 68 -22.26 14.25 14.46
N THR A 69 -22.45 13.03 14.94
CA THR A 69 -21.41 12.26 15.63
C THR A 69 -20.27 12.05 14.64
N LYS A 70 -19.24 12.89 14.72
CA LYS A 70 -17.94 12.57 14.14
C LYS A 70 -17.47 11.29 14.79
N ALA A 71 -17.42 10.21 13.99
CA ALA A 71 -16.73 9.00 14.39
C ALA A 71 -15.31 9.37 14.87
N PRO A 72 -14.83 8.85 16.00
CA PRO A 72 -13.48 9.13 16.46
C PRO A 72 -12.48 8.61 15.44
N VAL A 73 -11.69 9.50 14.87
CA VAL A 73 -10.52 9.13 14.07
C VAL A 73 -9.50 8.54 15.04
N THR A 74 -9.25 7.24 14.94
CA THR A 74 -8.15 6.60 15.65
C THR A 74 -6.84 7.09 15.02
N LYS A 75 -6.07 7.85 15.80
CA LYS A 75 -4.66 8.08 15.47
C LYS A 75 -3.96 6.72 15.49
N PRO A 76 -3.08 6.39 14.52
CA PRO A 76 -2.16 5.29 14.68
C PRO A 76 -1.46 5.45 16.02
N GLY A 77 -1.63 4.47 16.91
CA GLY A 77 -0.92 4.45 18.17
C GLY A 77 0.59 4.40 17.91
N GLU A 78 1.37 4.94 18.83
CA GLU A 78 2.82 4.83 18.82
C GLU A 78 3.20 3.36 18.58
N ALA A 79 3.84 3.09 17.44
CA ALA A 79 4.26 1.74 17.10
C ALA A 79 5.20 1.25 18.22
N ALA A 80 4.95 0.04 18.73
CA ALA A 80 5.83 -0.58 19.69
C ALA A 80 7.25 -0.65 19.07
N THR A 81 8.17 0.16 19.58
CA THR A 81 9.56 0.20 19.16
C THR A 81 10.28 -1.00 19.80
N ALA A 82 10.07 -2.17 19.21
CA ALA A 82 11.00 -3.27 19.43
C ALA A 82 12.39 -2.86 18.90
N PRO A 83 13.48 -3.27 19.56
CA PRO A 83 14.83 -3.11 19.01
C PRO A 83 14.90 -3.66 17.57
N PRO A 84 15.67 -3.04 16.67
CA PRO A 84 15.82 -3.56 15.31
C PRO A 84 16.37 -4.98 15.36
N GLU A 85 15.58 -5.94 14.88
CA GLU A 85 15.99 -7.33 14.72
C GLU A 85 17.15 -7.37 13.70
N THR A 86 18.31 -7.86 14.12
CA THR A 86 19.43 -8.12 13.20
C THR A 86 19.36 -9.59 12.81
N PRO A 87 19.30 -9.94 11.52
CA PRO A 87 19.29 -11.33 11.11
C PRO A 87 20.54 -12.05 11.63
N ASP A 88 20.36 -13.16 12.35
CA ASP A 88 21.46 -14.03 12.75
C ASP A 88 22.17 -14.58 11.51
N SER A 89 23.50 -14.65 11.56
CA SER A 89 24.29 -15.25 10.47
C SER A 89 23.99 -16.75 10.36
N VAL A 90 23.77 -17.23 9.14
CA VAL A 90 23.57 -18.66 8.87
C VAL A 90 24.81 -19.46 9.31
N PRO A 91 24.66 -20.59 10.03
CA PRO A 91 25.78 -21.45 10.39
C PRO A 91 26.58 -21.91 9.16
N SER A 92 27.90 -22.01 9.28
CA SER A 92 28.81 -22.42 8.19
C SER A 92 28.54 -23.82 7.63
N ASP A 93 27.85 -24.68 8.39
CA ASP A 93 27.47 -26.03 8.00
C ASP A 93 26.07 -26.11 7.36
N TYR A 94 25.40 -24.96 7.14
CA TYR A 94 24.12 -24.93 6.47
C TYR A 94 24.28 -25.36 5.00
N PRO A 95 23.63 -26.44 4.55
CA PRO A 95 23.76 -26.91 3.17
C PRO A 95 23.10 -25.91 2.21
N GLY A 96 23.90 -25.03 1.62
CA GLY A 96 23.48 -24.02 0.66
C GLY A 96 24.63 -23.11 0.24
N PRO A 97 24.49 -22.33 -0.85
CA PRO A 97 25.46 -21.31 -1.20
C PRO A 97 25.54 -20.27 -0.08
N ALA A 98 26.76 -19.97 0.38
CA ALA A 98 27.03 -19.03 1.46
C ALA A 98 26.76 -17.56 1.08
N GLU A 99 26.57 -17.29 -0.22
CA GLU A 99 26.45 -15.96 -0.79
C GLU A 99 25.20 -15.88 -1.67
N ALA A 100 24.57 -14.70 -1.69
CA ALA A 100 23.48 -14.42 -2.61
C ALA A 100 23.98 -14.52 -4.07
N PRO A 101 23.14 -15.02 -5.00
CA PRO A 101 23.51 -15.07 -6.41
C PRO A 101 23.84 -13.66 -6.92
N PRO A 102 24.82 -13.54 -7.84
CA PRO A 102 25.21 -12.24 -8.36
C PRO A 102 24.06 -11.58 -9.13
N VAL A 103 23.93 -10.26 -8.97
CA VAL A 103 22.97 -9.47 -9.75
C VAL A 103 23.30 -9.58 -11.24
N GLY A 104 22.30 -9.97 -12.04
CA GLY A 104 22.41 -10.06 -13.50
C GLY A 104 22.63 -8.70 -14.17
N GLU A 105 22.96 -8.69 -15.47
CA GLU A 105 23.24 -7.43 -16.19
C GLU A 105 22.05 -6.47 -16.20
N ASP A 106 20.83 -6.97 -16.38
CA ASP A 106 19.63 -6.12 -16.41
C ASP A 106 19.30 -5.56 -15.02
N GLY A 107 19.54 -6.35 -13.96
CA GLY A 107 19.45 -5.85 -12.59
C GLY A 107 20.42 -4.71 -12.32
N LYS A 108 21.66 -4.80 -12.82
CA LYS A 108 22.63 -3.69 -12.71
C LYS A 108 22.16 -2.45 -13.45
N LYS A 109 21.63 -2.59 -14.68
CA LYS A 109 21.08 -1.46 -15.45
C LYS A 109 19.91 -0.81 -14.74
N PHE A 110 19.04 -1.60 -14.12
CA PHE A 110 17.92 -1.09 -13.34
C PHE A 110 18.40 -0.27 -12.14
N LEU A 111 19.31 -0.82 -11.33
CA LEU A 111 19.88 -0.11 -10.18
C LEU A 111 20.64 1.16 -10.58
N GLU A 112 21.36 1.13 -11.71
CA GLU A 112 22.00 2.31 -12.27
C GLU A 112 20.98 3.36 -12.74
N GLY A 113 19.90 2.92 -13.39
CA GLY A 113 18.78 3.78 -13.80
C GLY A 113 18.16 4.50 -12.62
N LEU A 114 17.85 3.78 -11.53
CA LEU A 114 17.33 4.38 -10.29
C LEU A 114 18.30 5.41 -9.72
N LYS A 115 19.60 5.09 -9.69
CA LYS A 115 20.64 5.99 -9.19
C LYS A 115 20.77 7.26 -10.02
N ASN A 116 20.63 7.16 -11.35
CA ASN A 116 20.66 8.31 -12.25
C ASN A 116 19.47 9.27 -12.02
N GLU A 117 18.34 8.73 -11.60
CA GLU A 117 17.14 9.50 -11.19
C GLU A 117 17.20 9.97 -9.73
N GLY A 118 18.32 9.74 -9.03
CA GLY A 118 18.56 10.20 -7.67
C GLY A 118 18.01 9.29 -6.57
N ILE A 119 17.51 8.10 -6.91
CA ILE A 119 17.03 7.12 -5.94
C ILE A 119 18.18 6.20 -5.55
N THR A 120 18.41 6.03 -4.24
CA THR A 120 19.44 5.14 -3.70
C THR A 120 18.78 3.95 -3.02
N PRO A 121 18.80 2.76 -3.63
CA PRO A 121 18.26 1.55 -3.03
C PRO A 121 18.95 1.16 -1.72
N ALA A 122 18.20 0.52 -0.83
CA ALA A 122 18.74 0.01 0.43
C ALA A 122 19.73 -1.15 0.21
N GLY A 123 20.77 -1.21 1.04
CA GLY A 123 21.73 -2.32 1.08
C GLY A 123 22.45 -2.55 -0.24
N ASP A 124 22.34 -3.77 -0.77
CA ASP A 124 22.90 -4.21 -2.05
C ASP A 124 21.93 -4.04 -3.23
N GLY A 125 20.77 -3.42 -3.01
CA GLY A 125 19.74 -3.22 -4.02
C GLY A 125 18.82 -4.41 -4.26
N MET A 126 18.91 -5.48 -3.46
CA MET A 126 18.07 -6.67 -3.64
C MET A 126 16.57 -6.40 -3.40
N MET A 127 16.24 -5.45 -2.51
CA MET A 127 14.85 -4.99 -2.36
C MET A 127 14.32 -4.35 -3.64
N ALA A 128 15.11 -3.44 -4.24
CA ALA A 128 14.73 -2.78 -5.47
C ALA A 128 14.59 -3.75 -6.64
N LEU A 129 15.47 -4.75 -6.72
CA LEU A 129 15.37 -5.83 -7.71
C LEU A 129 14.11 -6.68 -7.51
N SER A 130 13.77 -7.02 -6.26
CA SER A 130 12.52 -7.73 -5.96
C SER A 130 11.29 -6.90 -6.33
N THR A 131 11.34 -5.58 -6.18
CA THR A 131 10.27 -4.68 -6.64
C THR A 131 10.19 -4.64 -8.16
N ALA A 132 11.32 -4.63 -8.86
CA ALA A 132 11.37 -4.70 -10.32
C ALA A 132 10.80 -6.03 -10.84
N ASP A 133 11.12 -7.15 -10.20
CA ASP A 133 10.55 -8.47 -10.51
C ASP A 133 9.03 -8.48 -10.34
N TYR A 134 8.51 -7.85 -9.28
CA TYR A 134 7.08 -7.68 -9.08
C TYR A 134 6.44 -6.87 -10.21
N ILE A 135 7.04 -5.75 -10.61
CA ILE A 135 6.55 -4.91 -11.72
C ILE A 135 6.45 -5.73 -13.01
N CYS A 136 7.50 -6.49 -13.36
CA CYS A 136 7.51 -7.29 -14.57
C CYS A 136 6.47 -8.42 -14.52
N GLN A 137 6.32 -9.09 -13.38
CA GLN A 137 5.30 -10.13 -13.20
C GLN A 137 3.89 -9.55 -13.31
N ALA A 138 3.63 -8.39 -12.73
CA ALA A 138 2.33 -7.73 -12.80
C ALA A 138 1.99 -7.31 -14.23
N LYS A 139 2.97 -6.76 -14.95
CA LYS A 139 2.84 -6.43 -16.38
C LYS A 139 2.57 -7.67 -17.23
N ALA A 140 3.31 -8.76 -17.00
CA ALA A 140 3.07 -10.03 -17.69
C ALA A 140 1.67 -10.61 -17.40
N ALA A 141 1.12 -10.33 -16.21
CA ALA A 141 -0.25 -10.67 -15.84
C ALA A 141 -1.31 -9.69 -16.41
N GLY A 142 -0.91 -8.67 -17.18
CA GLY A 142 -1.80 -7.70 -17.80
C GLY A 142 -2.37 -6.65 -16.85
N LYS A 143 -1.76 -6.45 -15.68
CA LYS A 143 -2.13 -5.36 -14.77
C LYS A 143 -1.68 -4.01 -15.35
N SER A 144 -2.45 -2.96 -15.09
CA SER A 144 -2.04 -1.60 -15.44
C SER A 144 -0.94 -1.11 -14.48
N ASP A 145 -0.14 -0.14 -14.94
CA ASP A 145 0.86 0.52 -14.08
C ASP A 145 0.19 1.17 -12.86
N GLU A 146 -1.02 1.71 -13.00
CA GLU A 146 -1.79 2.29 -11.87
C GLU A 146 -2.14 1.26 -10.79
N ASP A 147 -2.49 0.02 -11.17
CA ASP A 147 -2.74 -1.06 -10.20
C ASP A 147 -1.45 -1.50 -9.48
N VAL A 148 -0.32 -1.45 -10.19
CA VAL A 148 1.01 -1.80 -9.69
C VAL A 148 1.53 -0.73 -8.72
N MET A 149 1.25 0.54 -9.00
CA MET A 149 1.72 1.69 -8.23
C MET A 149 1.33 1.63 -6.76
N VAL A 150 0.17 1.07 -6.41
CA VAL A 150 -0.26 0.93 -5.00
C VAL A 150 0.76 0.09 -4.21
N PHE A 151 1.19 -1.02 -4.77
CA PHE A 151 2.14 -1.93 -4.13
C PHE A 151 3.56 -1.39 -4.20
N VAL A 152 3.96 -0.85 -5.35
CA VAL A 152 5.32 -0.28 -5.52
C VAL A 152 5.54 0.91 -4.59
N THR A 153 4.54 1.78 -4.40
CA THR A 153 4.62 2.90 -3.45
C THR A 153 4.86 2.42 -2.02
N ALA A 154 4.17 1.36 -1.59
CA ALA A 154 4.40 0.76 -0.28
C ALA A 154 5.80 0.12 -0.16
N MET A 155 6.25 -0.57 -1.22
CA MET A 155 7.60 -1.16 -1.26
C MET A 155 8.69 -0.10 -1.20
N VAL A 156 8.56 0.99 -1.96
CA VAL A 156 9.51 2.11 -1.97
C VAL A 156 9.57 2.81 -0.61
N GLY A 157 8.43 3.05 0.05
CA GLY A 157 8.42 3.60 1.41
C GLY A 157 9.10 2.67 2.43
N SER A 158 8.90 1.36 2.29
CA SER A 158 9.56 0.35 3.13
C SER A 158 11.07 0.29 2.85
N GLU A 159 11.47 0.40 1.58
CA GLU A 159 12.86 0.42 1.17
C GLU A 159 13.58 1.68 1.65
N ALA A 160 12.96 2.85 1.56
CA ALA A 160 13.50 4.08 2.13
C ALA A 160 13.76 3.92 3.63
N SER A 161 12.80 3.34 4.36
CA SER A 161 12.95 3.06 5.79
C SER A 161 14.12 2.10 6.05
N ALA A 162 14.29 1.06 5.22
CA ALA A 162 15.42 0.13 5.30
C ALA A 162 16.76 0.79 4.93
N ALA A 163 16.75 1.82 4.07
CA ALA A 163 17.91 2.66 3.77
C ALA A 163 18.20 3.71 4.87
N GLY A 164 17.42 3.74 5.96
CA GLY A 164 17.56 4.71 7.04
C GLY A 164 17.08 6.11 6.67
N SER A 165 16.21 6.23 5.65
CA SER A 165 15.62 7.47 5.19
C SER A 165 14.10 7.46 5.38
N GLU A 166 13.53 8.58 5.81
CA GLU A 166 12.09 8.76 5.80
C GLU A 166 11.72 9.64 4.62
N ILE A 167 10.77 9.18 3.79
CA ILE A 167 10.24 9.92 2.65
C ILE A 167 8.76 10.22 2.87
N SER A 168 8.29 11.36 2.39
CA SER A 168 6.86 11.68 2.43
C SER A 168 6.05 10.75 1.50
N PRO A 169 4.72 10.63 1.70
CA PRO A 169 3.87 9.84 0.81
C PRO A 169 3.91 10.31 -0.66
N GLU A 170 4.08 11.62 -0.87
CA GLU A 170 4.20 12.22 -2.20
C GLU A 170 5.53 11.81 -2.86
N GLU A 171 6.64 11.84 -2.11
CA GLU A 171 7.95 11.37 -2.59
C GLU A 171 7.94 9.86 -2.85
N ALA A 172 7.32 9.06 -1.98
CA ALA A 172 7.18 7.62 -2.19
C ALA A 172 6.44 7.31 -3.50
N THR A 173 5.39 8.08 -3.81
CA THR A 173 4.64 7.93 -5.07
C THR A 173 5.49 8.34 -6.27
N ALA A 174 6.22 9.45 -6.20
CA ALA A 174 7.09 9.90 -7.29
C ALA A 174 8.25 8.91 -7.56
N GLN A 175 8.86 8.40 -6.50
CA GLN A 175 9.90 7.38 -6.61
C GLN A 175 9.33 6.06 -7.13
N ALA A 176 8.14 5.63 -6.68
CA ALA A 176 7.47 4.44 -7.22
C ALA A 176 7.22 4.53 -8.73
N GLN A 177 6.83 5.72 -9.22
CA GLN A 177 6.67 5.94 -10.65
C GLN A 177 8.00 5.73 -11.38
N THR A 178 9.09 6.25 -10.82
CA THR A 178 10.44 6.07 -11.35
C THR A 178 10.85 4.59 -11.38
N TYR A 179 10.50 3.80 -10.35
CA TYR A 179 10.72 2.34 -10.34
C TYR A 179 9.97 1.67 -11.47
N VAL A 180 8.68 1.98 -11.65
CA VAL A 180 7.84 1.41 -12.71
C VAL A 180 8.40 1.77 -14.09
N ASP A 181 8.71 3.04 -14.33
CA ASP A 181 9.23 3.53 -15.61
C ASP A 181 10.59 2.89 -15.94
N THR A 182 11.50 2.87 -14.97
CA THR A 182 12.85 2.30 -15.15
C THR A 182 12.78 0.79 -15.37
N ALA A 183 11.98 0.07 -14.56
CA ALA A 183 11.81 -1.37 -14.72
C ALA A 183 11.23 -1.71 -16.10
N ASN A 184 10.19 -0.98 -16.52
CA ASN A 184 9.59 -1.13 -17.84
C ASN A 184 10.55 -0.86 -19.00
N ALA A 185 11.46 0.10 -18.82
CA ALA A 185 12.41 0.49 -19.86
C ALA A 185 13.58 -0.50 -20.00
N VAL A 186 14.17 -0.96 -18.90
CA VAL A 186 15.46 -1.69 -18.95
C VAL A 186 15.47 -3.07 -18.31
N TYR A 187 14.45 -3.43 -17.52
CA TYR A 187 14.44 -4.68 -16.73
C TYR A 187 13.41 -5.70 -17.23
N CYS A 188 12.19 -5.26 -17.58
CA CYS A 188 11.07 -6.14 -17.98
C CYS A 188 11.07 -6.54 -19.48
N GLN A 189 12.24 -6.80 -20.05
CA GLN A 189 12.41 -7.11 -21.48
C GLN A 189 12.24 -8.60 -21.78
#